data_AF-A0A4V6J193-F1
#
_entry.id   AF-A0A4V6J193-F1
#
_cell.length_a   1.000
_cell.length_b   1.000
_cell.length_c   1.000
_cell.angle_alpha   90.00
_cell.angle_beta   90.00
_cell.angle_gamma   90.00
#
_symmetry.space_group_name_H-M   'P 1'
#
loop_
_entity.id
_entity.type
_entity.pdbx_description
1 polymer ?
#
loop_
_entity_poly.entity_id
_entity_poly.type
_entity_poly.pdbx_seq_one_letter_code
_entity_poly.pdbx_strand_id
1 'polypeptide(L)' 'MRVLGNPTGGDPRVISGESGAVGLGVLAAVHFHPQREALMHKLRLDSNAVVLVISTEGDTDVKHYREVVWEGKHPAAR' A
#
# COMPACT_ATOMS: atom_id res chain seq x y z
N MET A 1 0.63 -4.75 -0.66
CA MET A 1 0.65 -5.76 -1.74
C MET A 1 -0.40 -5.46 -2.80
N ARG A 2 -1.71 -5.49 -2.49
CA ARG A 2 -2.80 -5.29 -3.47
C ARG A 2 -2.77 -3.97 -4.24
N VAL A 3 -2.58 -2.84 -3.54
CA VAL A 3 -2.58 -1.50 -4.17
C VAL A 3 -1.46 -1.37 -5.22
N LEU A 4 -0.28 -1.93 -4.96
CA LEU A 4 0.85 -1.94 -5.91
C LEU A 4 0.63 -2.94 -7.06
N GLY A 5 0.07 -4.11 -6.73
CA GLY A 5 -0.16 -5.19 -7.69
C GLY A 5 -1.35 -4.98 -8.63
N ASN A 6 -2.28 -4.09 -8.26
CA ASN A 6 -3.46 -3.67 -9.02
C ASN A 6 -3.61 -2.13 -8.92
N PRO A 7 -2.79 -1.37 -9.66
CA PRO A 7 -2.72 0.08 -9.54
C PRO A 7 -3.96 0.78 -10.11
N THR A 8 -4.16 2.04 -9.71
CA THR A 8 -5.24 2.91 -10.21
C THR A 8 -4.84 3.63 -11.50
N GLY A 9 -5.75 3.69 -12.46
CA GLY A 9 -5.56 4.51 -13.67
C GLY A 9 -4.36 4.07 -14.51
N GLY A 10 -3.45 5.00 -14.81
CA GLY A 10 -2.24 4.77 -15.61
C GLY A 10 -0.98 4.47 -14.80
N ASP A 11 -1.09 4.31 -13.48
CA ASP A 11 0.08 4.09 -12.62
C ASP A 11 0.75 2.74 -12.93
N PRO A 12 2.10 2.68 -12.87
CA PRO A 12 2.81 1.44 -13.16
C PRO A 12 2.55 0.38 -12.11
N ARG A 13 2.38 -0.87 -12.56
CA ARG A 13 2.23 -2.03 -11.68
C ARG A 13 3.57 -2.41 -11.05
N VAL A 14 3.55 -2.73 -9.75
CA VAL A 14 4.72 -3.19 -9.01
C VAL A 14 4.38 -4.47 -8.25
N ILE A 15 5.21 -5.50 -8.40
CA ILE A 15 5.17 -6.68 -7.51
C ILE A 15 5.93 -6.33 -6.25
N SER A 16 5.23 -6.31 -5.12
CA SER A 16 5.83 -5.97 -3.83
C SER A 16 5.32 -6.92 -2.77
N GLY A 17 6.26 -7.61 -2.12
CA GLY A 17 6.03 -8.53 -1.01
C GLY A 17 5.47 -7.83 0.22
N GLU A 18 5.23 -8.61 1.27
CA GLU A 18 4.62 -8.09 2.51
C GLU A 18 5.48 -6.97 3.12
N SER A 19 6.77 -7.26 3.37
CA SER A 19 7.68 -6.30 4.00
C SER A 19 7.96 -5.11 3.07
N GLY A 20 8.06 -5.36 1.76
CA GLY A 20 8.29 -4.31 0.78
C GLY A 20 7.11 -3.36 0.61
N ALA A 21 5.88 -3.84 0.80
CA ALA A 21 4.70 -3.03 0.51
C ALA A 21 4.22 -2.18 1.69
N VAL A 22 4.76 -2.38 2.90
CA VAL A 22 4.22 -1.76 4.13
C VAL A 22 4.27 -0.24 4.09
N GLY A 23 5.31 0.36 3.49
CA GLY A 23 5.45 1.81 3.36
C GLY A 23 4.27 2.45 2.61
N LEU A 24 3.93 1.93 1.42
CA LEU A 24 2.75 2.39 0.70
C LEU A 24 1.44 1.92 1.36
N GLY A 25 1.47 0.77 2.04
CA GLY A 25 0.37 0.29 2.87
C GLY A 25 -0.07 1.31 3.92
N VAL A 26 0.88 2.01 4.56
CA VAL A 26 0.58 3.10 5.51
C VAL A 26 -0.14 4.27 4.83
N LEU A 27 0.31 4.70 3.64
CA LEU A 27 -0.34 5.80 2.93
C LEU A 27 -1.79 5.44 2.52
N ALA A 28 -2.00 4.22 2.03
CA ALA A 28 -3.33 3.71 1.72
C ALA A 28 -4.21 3.63 2.99
N ALA A 29 -3.66 3.11 4.10
CA ALA A 29 -4.37 3.03 5.37
C ALA A 29 -4.79 4.42 5.89
N VAL A 30 -3.90 5.42 5.84
CA VAL A 30 -4.22 6.81 6.20
C VAL A 30 -5.33 7.37 5.31
N HIS A 31 -5.29 7.11 4.00
CA HIS A 31 -6.30 7.55 3.06
C HIS A 31 -7.70 6.99 3.38
N PHE A 32 -7.80 5.72 3.76
CA PHE A 32 -9.10 5.09 4.08
C PHE A 32 -9.51 5.17 5.56
N HIS A 33 -8.69 5.78 6.43
CA HIS A 33 -8.97 5.86 7.85
C HIS A 33 -10.07 6.90 8.16
N PRO A 34 -10.97 6.66 9.14
CA PRO A 34 -11.99 7.65 9.55
C PRO A 34 -11.40 8.99 10.02
N GLN A 35 -10.15 8.98 10.50
CA GLN A 35 -9.41 10.17 10.93
C GLN A 35 -8.42 10.68 9.86
N ARG A 36 -8.68 10.44 8.58
CA ARG A 36 -7.82 10.80 7.44
C ARG A 36 -7.22 12.20 7.56
N GLU A 37 -8.05 13.23 7.77
CA GLU A 37 -7.60 14.63 7.83
C GLU A 37 -6.59 14.86 8.96
N ALA A 38 -6.88 14.36 10.17
CA ALA A 38 -5.99 14.51 11.31
C ALA A 38 -4.66 13.77 11.11
N LEU A 39 -4.69 12.57 10.51
CA LEU A 39 -3.49 11.79 10.20
C LEU A 39 -2.65 12.45 9.10
N MET A 40 -3.28 12.91 8.02
CA MET A 40 -2.59 13.63 6.95
C MET A 40 -1.95 14.92 7.46
N HIS A 41 -2.67 15.71 8.28
CA HIS A 41 -2.10 16.89 8.94
C HIS A 41 -0.91 16.54 9.85
N LYS A 42 -1.04 15.50 10.69
CA LYS A 42 0.02 15.06 11.61
C LYS A 42 1.28 14.60 10.86
N LEU A 43 1.10 13.93 9.73
CA LEU A 43 2.19 13.44 8.87
C LEU A 43 2.68 14.49 7.85
N ARG A 44 2.04 15.67 7.80
CA ARG A 44 2.31 16.73 6.82
C ARG A 44 2.24 16.22 5.37
N LEU A 45 1.24 15.37 5.12
CA LEU A 45 0.91 14.93 3.78
C LEU A 45 -0.12 15.91 3.22
N ASP A 46 0.28 16.68 2.22
CA ASP A 46 -0.56 17.64 1.51
C ASP A 46 -0.26 17.62 0.00
N SER A 47 -0.88 18.53 -0.77
CA SER A 47 -0.71 18.57 -2.24
C SER A 47 0.70 18.95 -2.71
N ASN A 48 1.58 19.43 -1.82
CA ASN A 48 2.96 19.77 -2.12
C ASN A 48 3.94 18.66 -1.71
N ALA A 49 3.47 17.63 -1.01
CA ALA A 49 4.31 16.54 -0.54
C ALA A 49 4.78 15.65 -1.72
N VAL A 50 6.09 15.43 -1.81
CA VAL A 50 6.69 14.42 -2.69
C VAL A 50 7.18 13.27 -1.81
N VAL A 51 6.52 12.12 -1.89
CA VAL A 51 6.76 11.00 -0.99
C VAL A 51 7.58 9.92 -1.69
N LEU A 52 8.81 9.70 -1.24
CA LEU A 52 9.63 8.56 -1.66
C LEU A 52 9.27 7.33 -0.82
N VAL A 53 8.87 6.25 -1.49
CA VAL A 53 8.62 4.94 -0.87
C VAL A 53 9.56 3.91 -1.47
N ILE A 54 10.15 3.08 -0.62
CA ILE A 54 11.02 1.98 -1.05
C ILE A 54 10.26 0.66 -0.89
N SER A 55 10.08 -0.05 -2.01
CA SER A 55 9.67 -1.46 -1.99
C SER A 55 10.92 -2.31 -1.88
N THR A 56 11.13 -2.93 -0.71
CA THR A 56 12.36 -3.66 -0.39
C THR A 56 12.43 -5.05 -1.00
N GLU A 57 11.29 -5.63 -1.38
CA GLU A 57 11.19 -6.98 -1.95
C GLU A 57 9.99 -7.14 -2.87
N GLY A 58 10.14 -8.05 -3.85
CA GLY A 58 9.04 -8.58 -4.66
C GLY A 58 8.28 -9.69 -3.93
N ASP A 59 7.71 -10.64 -4.67
CA ASP A 59 6.99 -11.81 -4.17
C ASP A 59 7.95 -12.94 -3.73
N THR A 60 8.80 -12.66 -2.73
CA THR A 60 9.78 -13.61 -2.16
C THR A 60 9.15 -14.93 -1.70
N ASP A 61 7.91 -14.88 -1.19
CA ASP A 61 7.01 -16.03 -1.08
C ASP A 61 5.83 -15.87 -2.05
N VAL A 62 5.94 -16.51 -3.22
CA VAL A 62 4.94 -16.44 -4.30
C VAL A 62 3.58 -17.00 -3.86
N LYS A 63 3.56 -18.03 -3.01
CA LYS A 63 2.32 -18.64 -2.53
C LYS A 63 1.61 -17.65 -1.62
N HIS A 64 2.29 -17.14 -0.60
CA HIS A 64 1.73 -16.15 0.31
C HIS A 64 1.29 -14.90 -0.45
N TYR A 65 2.09 -14.42 -1.40
CA TYR A 65 1.74 -13.27 -2.23
C TYR A 65 0.39 -13.47 -2.94
N ARG A 66 0.17 -14.62 -3.58
CA ARG A 66 -1.08 -14.95 -4.28
C ARG A 66 -2.27 -15.09 -3.34
N GLU A 67 -2.10 -15.73 -2.18
CA GLU A 67 -3.13 -15.81 -1.13
C GLU A 67 -3.60 -14.40 -0.72
N VAL A 68 -2.68 -13.44 -0.64
CA VAL A 68 -3.04 -12.05 -0.34
C VAL A 68 -3.70 -11.38 -1.55
N VAL A 69 -3.07 -11.35 -2.72
CA VAL A 69 -3.55 -10.51 -3.84
C VAL A 69 -4.76 -11.07 -4.58
N TRP A 70 -4.99 -12.38 -4.55
CA TRP A 70 -6.11 -13.03 -5.23
C TRP A 70 -7.20 -13.51 -4.27
N GLU A 71 -6.82 -14.14 -3.17
CA GLU A 71 -7.78 -14.81 -2.27
C GLU A 71 -8.26 -13.90 -1.12
N GLY A 72 -7.66 -12.71 -0.96
CA GLY A 72 -8.11 -11.75 0.06
C GLY A 72 -7.58 -12.04 1.47
N LYS A 73 -6.56 -12.89 1.63
CA LYS A 73 -5.92 -13.16 2.94
C LYS A 73 -5.39 -11.87 3.59
N HIS A 74 -5.61 -11.67 4.89
CA HIS A 74 -5.33 -10.41 5.61
C HIS A 74 -6.13 -9.20 5.06
N PRO A 75 -7.45 -9.12 5.34
CA PRO A 75 -8.26 -7.96 4.97
C PRO A 75 -7.89 -6.73 5.83
N ALA A 76 -7.81 -5.55 5.19
CA ALA A 76 -7.43 -4.30 5.87
C ALA A 76 -8.60 -3.63 6.62
N ALA A 77 -9.85 -3.93 6.26
CA ALA A 77 -11.08 -3.60 6.99
C ALA A 77 -12.30 -4.28 6.32
N ARG A 78 -13.40 -4.44 7.04
CA ARG A 78 -14.76 -4.69 6.51
C ARG A 78 -15.46 -3.36 6.26
#